data_AF-A0A6C0KXM4-F1
#
_entry.id   AF-A0A6C0KXM4-F1
#
_cell.length_a   1.000
_cell.length_b   1.000
_cell.length_c   1.000
_cell.angle_alpha   90.00
_cell.angle_beta   90.00
_cell.angle_gamma   90.00
#
_symmetry.space_group_name_H-M   'P 1'
#
loop_
_entity.id
_entity.type
_entity.pdbx_description
1 polymer ?
#
loop_
_entity_poly.entity_id
_entity_poly.type
_entity_poly.pdbx_seq_one_letter_code
_entity_poly.pdbx_strand_id
1 'polypeptide(L)'
;MNNEEHCLLLMKRLPIELLKHIKCYISPLILLILNKKHYDKYHSYIKLYVLNVKNQYDNYVRDTIRRDNFFVFKRILDESLKKWKNFKNYFYKGKIYINYLYFLREYCCTNESDNCKKILDSYLFERGLSKNQHKKNLVKIIKRQWMN
;
A
#
# COMPACT_ATOMS: atom_id res chain seq x y z
N MET A 1 -35.57 3.17 18.38
CA MET A 1 -34.20 2.59 18.47
C MET A 1 -33.98 1.82 17.19
N ASN A 2 -32.95 2.14 16.41
CA ASN A 2 -32.66 1.41 15.17
C ASN A 2 -32.28 -0.04 15.51
N ASN A 3 -32.68 -1.01 14.67
CA ASN A 3 -32.30 -2.42 14.83
C ASN A 3 -30.77 -2.59 15.00
N GLU A 4 -29.97 -1.76 14.34
CA GLU A 4 -28.51 -1.77 14.50
C GLU A 4 -28.06 -1.38 15.92
N GLU A 5 -28.67 -0.34 16.50
CA GLU A 5 -28.39 0.10 17.87
C GLU A 5 -28.79 -0.98 18.88
N HIS A 6 -29.91 -1.65 18.64
CA HIS A 6 -30.37 -2.77 19.46
C HIS A 6 -29.36 -3.94 19.42
N CYS A 7 -28.90 -4.32 18.23
CA CYS A 7 -27.89 -5.35 18.04
C CYS A 7 -26.56 -4.99 18.75
N LEU A 8 -26.11 -3.74 18.66
CA LEU A 8 -24.89 -3.28 19.34
C LEU A 8 -25.01 -3.36 20.86
N LEU A 9 -26.19 -3.07 21.42
CA LEU A 9 -26.45 -3.20 22.86
C LEU A 9 -26.43 -4.67 23.31
N LEU A 10 -27.03 -5.58 22.51
CA LEU A 10 -26.98 -7.01 22.78
C LEU A 10 -25.54 -7.55 22.69
N MET A 11 -24.76 -7.09 21.72
CA MET A 11 -23.36 -7.49 21.57
C MET A 11 -22.50 -7.15 22.79
N LYS A 12 -22.78 -6.01 23.45
CA LYS A 12 -22.06 -5.61 24.68
C LYS A 12 -22.36 -6.50 25.88
N ARG A 13 -23.48 -7.23 25.87
CA ARG A 13 -23.91 -8.12 26.96
C ARG A 13 -23.48 -9.58 26.73
N LEU A 14 -22.92 -9.91 25.57
CA LEU A 14 -22.47 -11.27 25.27
C LEU A 14 -21.22 -11.65 26.07
N PRO A 15 -21.16 -12.88 26.61
CA PRO A 15 -19.93 -13.48 27.10
C PRO A 15 -18.81 -13.44 26.03
N ILE A 16 -17.56 -13.30 26.50
CA ILE A 16 -16.42 -13.12 25.61
C ILE A 16 -16.16 -14.36 24.73
N GLU A 17 -16.55 -15.54 25.22
CA GLU A 17 -16.49 -16.82 24.54
C GLU A 17 -17.39 -16.83 23.30
N LEU A 18 -18.64 -16.37 23.46
CA LEU A 18 -19.59 -16.26 22.34
C LEU A 18 -19.12 -15.21 21.33
N LEU A 19 -18.57 -14.09 21.79
CA LEU A 19 -17.97 -13.09 20.90
C LEU A 19 -16.79 -13.66 20.10
N LYS A 20 -15.94 -14.50 20.71
CA LYS A 20 -14.86 -15.20 19.98
C LYS A 20 -15.43 -16.14 18.93
N HIS A 21 -16.48 -16.90 19.28
CA HIS A 21 -17.10 -17.84 18.36
C HIS A 21 -17.75 -17.13 17.15
N ILE A 22 -18.50 -16.05 17.39
CA ILE A 22 -19.08 -15.21 16.33
C ILE A 22 -17.98 -14.67 15.40
N LYS A 23 -16.86 -14.20 15.97
CA LYS A 23 -15.73 -13.68 15.17
C LYS A 23 -15.13 -14.72 14.23
N CYS A 24 -15.23 -16.03 14.52
CA CYS A 24 -14.75 -17.08 13.62
C CYS A 24 -15.55 -17.15 12.31
N TYR A 25 -16.79 -16.66 12.30
CA TYR A 25 -17.62 -16.60 11.09
C TYR A 25 -17.38 -15.34 10.24
N ILE A 26 -16.65 -14.35 10.78
CA ILE A 26 -16.33 -13.13 10.05
C ILE A 26 -15.12 -13.39 9.16
N SER A 27 -15.26 -13.10 7.87
CA SER A 27 -14.17 -13.25 6.91
C SER A 27 -12.93 -12.44 7.32
N PRO A 28 -11.70 -13.01 7.20
CA PRO A 28 -10.46 -12.27 7.42
C PRO A 28 -10.37 -10.96 6.63
N LEU A 29 -10.99 -10.90 5.45
CA LEU A 29 -11.06 -9.68 4.63
C LEU A 29 -11.81 -8.54 5.31
N ILE A 30 -12.94 -8.86 5.93
CA ILE A 30 -13.74 -7.87 6.66
C ILE A 30 -12.95 -7.41 7.87
N LEU A 31 -12.37 -8.34 8.62
CA LEU A 31 -11.57 -8.02 9.80
C LEU A 31 -10.38 -7.11 9.47
N LEU A 32 -9.73 -7.33 8.33
CA LEU A 32 -8.56 -6.59 7.88
C LEU A 32 -8.78 -5.07 7.79
N ILE A 33 -9.98 -4.65 7.37
CA ILE A 33 -10.29 -3.23 7.17
C ILE A 33 -10.80 -2.53 8.43
N LEU A 34 -11.04 -3.26 9.53
CA LEU A 34 -11.65 -2.69 10.74
C LEU A 34 -10.69 -1.84 11.57
N ASN A 35 -9.44 -2.28 11.75
CA ASN A 35 -8.44 -1.54 12.53
C ASN A 35 -7.02 -2.07 12.29
N LYS A 36 -6.03 -1.29 12.76
CA LYS A 36 -4.59 -1.56 12.62
C LYS A 36 -4.18 -2.95 13.13
N LYS A 37 -4.69 -3.38 14.30
CA LYS A 37 -4.36 -4.68 14.89
C LYS A 37 -4.81 -5.84 14.00
N HIS A 38 -6.02 -5.74 13.44
CA HIS A 38 -6.52 -6.77 12.53
C HIS A 38 -5.81 -6.69 11.18
N TYR A 39 -5.49 -5.49 10.68
CA TYR A 39 -4.67 -5.33 9.50
C TYR A 39 -3.34 -6.07 9.64
N ASP A 40 -2.57 -5.83 10.71
CA ASP A 40 -1.28 -6.51 10.92
C ASP A 40 -1.42 -8.04 10.99
N LYS A 41 -2.49 -8.53 11.63
CA LYS A 41 -2.77 -9.96 11.77
C LYS A 41 -3.14 -10.63 10.45
N TYR A 42 -3.94 -9.96 9.62
CA TYR A 42 -4.54 -10.53 8.41
C TYR A 42 -3.91 -10.02 7.11
N HIS A 43 -2.89 -9.16 7.16
CA HIS A 43 -2.26 -8.53 5.98
C HIS A 43 -1.82 -9.55 4.91
N SER A 44 -1.38 -10.74 5.32
CA SER A 44 -1.01 -11.82 4.39
C SER A 44 -2.14 -12.21 3.43
N TYR A 45 -3.40 -12.05 3.84
CA TYR A 45 -4.57 -12.34 3.00
C TYR A 45 -4.71 -11.35 1.84
N ILE A 46 -4.20 -10.12 1.94
CA ILE A 46 -4.22 -9.14 0.83
C ILE A 46 -3.55 -9.74 -0.40
N LYS A 47 -2.47 -10.50 -0.22
CA LYS A 47 -1.77 -11.16 -1.32
C LYS A 47 -2.68 -12.15 -2.05
N LEU A 48 -3.48 -12.93 -1.31
CA LEU A 48 -4.41 -13.89 -1.91
C LEU A 48 -5.51 -13.22 -2.74
N TYR A 49 -6.01 -12.07 -2.30
CA TYR A 49 -7.15 -11.42 -2.97
C TYR A 49 -6.75 -10.39 -4.02
N VAL A 50 -5.62 -9.70 -3.84
CA VAL A 50 -5.16 -8.62 -4.72
C VAL A 50 -4.16 -9.11 -5.77
N LEU A 51 -3.40 -10.19 -5.53
CA LEU A 51 -2.40 -10.68 -6.51
C LEU A 51 -2.99 -11.58 -7.61
N ASN A 52 -4.17 -12.16 -7.40
CA ASN A 52 -4.78 -13.07 -8.38
C ASN A 52 -5.25 -12.37 -9.66
N VAL A 53 -5.25 -11.03 -9.69
CA VAL A 53 -5.61 -10.25 -10.87
C VAL A 53 -4.44 -9.36 -11.29
N LYS A 54 -4.07 -9.47 -12.58
CA LYS A 54 -2.98 -8.70 -13.18
C LYS A 54 -3.17 -7.20 -12.90
N ASN A 55 -2.10 -6.52 -12.51
CA ASN A 55 -2.05 -5.08 -12.20
C ASN A 55 -2.85 -4.60 -10.98
N GLN A 56 -3.60 -5.44 -10.28
CA GLN A 56 -4.37 -4.99 -9.11
C GLN A 56 -3.49 -4.64 -7.91
N TYR A 57 -2.36 -5.33 -7.73
CA TYR A 57 -1.42 -4.98 -6.67
C TYR A 57 -0.82 -3.59 -6.85
N ASP A 58 -0.45 -3.23 -8.08
CA ASP A 58 0.03 -1.89 -8.40
C ASP A 58 -1.04 -0.83 -8.16
N ASN A 59 -2.30 -1.12 -8.50
CA ASN A 59 -3.43 -0.24 -8.16
C ASN A 59 -3.58 -0.09 -6.65
N TYR A 60 -3.52 -1.19 -5.90
CA TYR A 60 -3.61 -1.15 -4.43
C TYR A 60 -2.52 -0.28 -3.80
N VAL A 61 -1.27 -0.40 -4.27
CA VAL A 61 -0.15 0.44 -3.81
C VAL A 61 -0.40 1.90 -4.15
N ARG A 62 -0.82 2.19 -5.39
CA ARG A 62 -1.13 3.56 -5.81
C ARG A 62 -2.28 4.15 -5.00
N ASP A 63 -3.34 3.39 -4.76
CA ASP A 63 -4.51 3.84 -4.00
C ASP A 63 -4.17 4.10 -2.53
N THR A 64 -3.27 3.28 -1.98
CA THR A 64 -2.71 3.51 -0.64
C THR A 64 -1.98 4.85 -0.58
N ILE A 65 -1.15 5.17 -1.59
CA ILE A 65 -0.44 6.44 -1.67
C ILE A 65 -1.41 7.61 -1.86
N ARG A 66 -2.36 7.52 -2.81
CA ARG A 66 -3.35 8.58 -3.08
C ARG A 66 -4.16 9.01 -1.85
N ARG A 67 -4.34 8.10 -0.88
CA ARG A 67 -5.04 8.37 0.39
C ARG A 67 -4.11 8.74 1.53
N ASP A 68 -2.82 8.92 1.26
CA ASP A 68 -1.74 9.12 2.21
C ASP A 68 -1.76 8.13 3.39
N ASN A 69 -2.13 6.87 3.12
CA ASN A 69 -2.29 5.85 4.15
C ASN A 69 -0.93 5.24 4.52
N PHE A 70 -0.15 6.02 5.27
CA PHE A 70 1.22 5.72 5.62
C PHE A 70 1.38 4.39 6.40
N PHE A 71 0.39 4.04 7.21
CA PHE A 71 0.42 2.82 8.03
C PHE A 71 0.42 1.57 7.13
N VAL A 72 -0.54 1.51 6.21
CA VAL A 72 -0.66 0.44 5.22
C VAL A 72 0.57 0.44 4.31
N PHE A 73 0.99 1.63 3.84
CA PHE A 73 2.13 1.77 2.96
C PHE A 73 3.44 1.26 3.57
N LYS A 74 3.69 1.54 4.85
CA LYS A 74 4.86 1.04 5.58
C LYS A 74 4.93 -0.49 5.52
N ARG A 75 3.80 -1.17 5.78
CA ARG A 75 3.75 -2.64 5.74
C ARG A 75 4.01 -3.19 4.33
N ILE A 76 3.44 -2.57 3.32
CA ILE A 76 3.68 -2.93 1.91
C ILE A 76 5.17 -2.78 1.57
N LEU A 77 5.78 -1.67 2.01
CA LEU A 77 7.18 -1.35 1.75
C LEU A 77 8.11 -2.42 2.36
N ASP A 78 7.88 -2.80 3.62
CA ASP A 78 8.65 -3.84 4.32
C ASP A 78 8.67 -5.16 3.55
N GLU A 79 7.54 -5.56 2.99
CA GLU A 79 7.40 -6.84 2.29
C GLU A 79 7.95 -6.82 0.86
N SER A 80 7.82 -5.67 0.17
CA SER A 80 8.08 -5.59 -1.27
C SER A 80 9.44 -4.99 -1.62
N LEU A 81 10.19 -4.49 -0.64
CA LEU A 81 11.42 -3.72 -0.85
C LEU A 81 12.43 -4.44 -1.76
N LYS A 82 12.74 -5.70 -1.46
CA LYS A 82 13.72 -6.49 -2.22
C LYS A 82 13.30 -6.63 -3.68
N LYS A 83 12.01 -6.89 -3.92
CA LYS A 83 11.42 -7.00 -5.25
C LYS A 83 11.49 -5.66 -5.98
N TRP A 84 11.05 -4.58 -5.34
CA TRP A 84 10.97 -3.24 -5.94
C TRP A 84 12.31 -2.60 -6.23
N LYS A 85 13.34 -2.88 -5.42
CA LYS A 85 14.71 -2.45 -5.70
C LYS A 85 15.26 -3.06 -7.00
N ASN A 86 14.93 -4.33 -7.24
CA ASN A 86 15.41 -5.08 -8.40
C ASN A 86 14.53 -4.89 -9.64
N PHE A 87 13.33 -4.34 -9.48
CA PHE A 87 12.40 -4.12 -10.57
C PHE A 87 12.81 -2.89 -11.39
N LYS A 88 13.56 -3.12 -12.46
CA LYS A 88 14.12 -2.09 -13.33
C LYS A 88 13.14 -1.64 -14.41
N ASN A 89 13.35 -0.42 -14.93
CA ASN A 89 12.63 0.12 -16.09
C ASN A 89 11.11 0.13 -15.93
N TYR A 90 10.62 0.56 -14.76
CA TYR A 90 9.18 0.64 -14.53
C TYR A 90 8.55 1.70 -15.43
N PHE A 91 7.56 1.32 -16.23
CA PHE A 91 6.86 2.23 -17.12
C PHE A 91 5.56 2.75 -16.50
N TYR A 92 5.41 4.06 -16.45
CA TYR A 92 4.17 4.70 -16.00
C TYR A 92 3.96 6.04 -16.69
N LYS A 93 2.78 6.23 -17.31
CA LYS A 93 2.36 7.48 -17.97
C LYS A 93 3.44 8.11 -18.87
N GLY A 94 4.05 7.32 -19.75
CA GLY A 94 5.06 7.82 -20.72
C GLY A 94 6.45 8.06 -20.12
N LYS A 95 6.67 7.72 -18.84
CA LYS A 95 7.96 7.80 -18.16
C LYS A 95 8.48 6.39 -17.83
N ILE A 96 9.77 6.18 -18.00
CA ILE A 96 10.48 4.97 -17.57
C ILE A 96 11.32 5.34 -16.35
N TYR A 97 11.07 4.68 -15.23
CA TYR A 97 11.80 4.85 -13.98
C TYR A 97 12.86 3.77 -13.84
N ILE A 98 14.05 4.14 -13.35
CA ILE A 98 15.15 3.18 -13.17
C ILE A 98 14.76 2.02 -12.25
N ASN A 99 13.91 2.27 -11.25
CA ASN A 99 13.21 1.22 -10.50
C ASN A 99 11.88 1.71 -9.91
N TYR A 100 11.13 0.77 -9.32
CA TYR A 100 9.81 1.04 -8.75
C TYR A 100 9.83 2.05 -7.59
N LEU A 101 10.89 2.06 -6.77
CA LEU A 101 10.98 2.97 -5.62
C LEU A 101 11.05 4.44 -6.06
N TYR A 102 11.73 4.73 -7.17
CA TYR A 102 11.75 6.08 -7.74
C TYR A 102 10.39 6.48 -8.31
N PHE A 103 9.68 5.55 -8.94
CA PHE A 103 8.29 5.77 -9.31
C PHE A 103 7.44 6.12 -8.10
N LEU A 104 7.49 5.33 -7.03
CA LEU A 104 6.70 5.59 -5.83
C LEU A 104 7.02 6.95 -5.20
N ARG A 105 8.29 7.36 -5.19
CA ARG A 105 8.69 8.66 -4.67
C ARG A 105 8.10 9.82 -5.47
N GLU A 106 8.20 9.77 -6.80
CA GLU A 106 7.56 10.77 -7.68
C GLU A 106 6.04 10.73 -7.55
N TYR A 107 5.46 9.53 -7.40
CA TYR A 107 4.03 9.33 -7.25
C TYR A 107 3.51 9.93 -5.94
N CYS A 108 4.24 9.79 -4.82
CA CYS A 108 3.89 10.47 -3.56
C CYS A 108 3.92 11.99 -3.72
N CYS A 109 4.95 12.55 -4.38
CA CYS A 109 5.00 14.01 -4.64
C CYS A 109 3.83 14.47 -5.51
N THR A 110 3.46 13.71 -6.54
CA THR A 110 2.38 14.06 -7.47
C THR A 110 0.99 14.03 -6.82
N ASN A 111 0.81 13.22 -5.77
CA ASN A 111 -0.46 13.08 -5.05
C ASN A 111 -0.42 13.71 -3.64
N GLU A 112 0.54 14.61 -3.38
CA GLU A 112 0.68 15.34 -2.10
C GLU A 112 0.67 14.41 -0.86
N SER A 113 1.21 13.20 -1.01
CA SER A 113 1.16 12.15 0.00
C SER A 113 2.37 12.23 0.92
N ASP A 114 2.44 13.29 1.73
CA ASP A 114 3.62 13.65 2.51
C ASP A 114 3.99 12.60 3.56
N ASN A 115 3.03 11.93 4.19
CA ASN A 115 3.34 10.90 5.20
C ASN A 115 3.93 9.65 4.54
N CYS A 116 3.33 9.19 3.44
CA CYS A 116 3.88 8.10 2.63
C CYS A 116 5.28 8.44 2.09
N LYS A 117 5.49 9.69 1.62
CA LYS A 117 6.79 10.18 1.16
C LYS A 117 7.83 10.17 2.27
N LYS A 118 7.51 10.69 3.46
CA LYS A 118 8.41 10.70 4.62
C LYS A 118 8.87 9.29 4.98
N ILE A 119 7.95 8.33 4.99
CA ILE A 119 8.28 6.92 5.23
C ILE A 119 9.18 6.36 4.13
N LEU A 120 8.87 6.62 2.85
CA LEU A 120 9.72 6.14 1.77
C LEU A 120 11.13 6.73 1.86
N ASP A 121 11.24 8.04 2.09
CA ASP A 121 12.52 8.74 2.18
C ASP A 121 13.35 8.28 3.39
N SER A 122 12.72 8.06 4.56
CA SER A 122 13.41 7.51 5.73
C SER A 122 13.94 6.11 5.45
N TYR A 123 13.13 5.26 4.83
CA TYR A 123 13.55 3.91 4.44
C TYR A 123 14.69 3.91 3.41
N LEU A 124 14.64 4.79 2.42
CA LEU A 124 15.71 4.94 1.42
C LEU A 124 17.00 5.44 2.08
N PHE A 125 16.89 6.33 3.06
CA PHE A 125 18.03 6.87 3.80
C PHE A 125 18.70 5.80 4.66
N GLU A 126 17.94 5.10 5.51
CA GLU A 126 18.45 4.03 6.39
C GLU A 126 19.16 2.91 5.63
N ARG A 127 18.76 2.65 4.38
CA ARG A 127 19.34 1.60 3.52
C ARG A 127 20.45 2.11 2.59
N GLY A 128 20.87 3.37 2.72
CA GLY A 128 21.94 3.97 1.91
C GLY A 128 21.57 4.20 0.44
N LEU A 129 20.28 4.12 0.07
CA LEU A 129 19.78 4.32 -1.28
C LEU A 129 19.56 5.79 -1.63
N SER A 130 19.67 6.68 -0.63
CA SER A 130 19.59 8.14 -0.76
C SER A 130 20.86 8.78 -1.35
N LYS A 131 22.01 8.10 -1.32
CA LYS A 131 23.29 8.68 -1.77
C LYS A 131 23.31 8.90 -3.29
N ASN A 132 23.76 10.10 -3.69
CA ASN A 132 23.99 10.53 -5.08
C ASN A 132 22.79 10.40 -6.01
N GLN A 133 21.56 10.57 -5.50
CA GLN A 133 20.35 10.47 -6.34
C GLN A 133 20.31 11.52 -7.47
N HIS A 134 20.80 12.74 -7.21
CA HIS A 134 20.86 13.82 -8.21
C HIS A 134 21.81 13.55 -9.38
N LYS A 135 22.75 12.59 -9.23
CA LYS A 135 23.69 12.19 -10.30
C LYS A 135 23.17 11.04 -11.16
N LYS A 136 22.00 10.48 -10.83
CA LYS A 136 21.45 9.30 -11.50
C LYS A 136 20.41 9.74 -12.52
N ASN A 137 20.45 9.18 -13.73
CA ASN A 137 19.36 9.30 -14.70
C ASN A 137 18.18 8.44 -14.22
N LEU A 138 17.41 8.98 -13.27
CA LEU A 138 16.36 8.26 -12.55
C LEU A 138 15.10 8.02 -13.38
N VAL A 139 14.83 8.92 -14.32
CA VAL A 139 13.63 8.91 -15.16
C VAL A 139 14.00 9.25 -16.59
N LYS A 140 13.54 8.42 -17.53
CA LYS A 140 13.59 8.68 -18.98
C LYS A 140 12.18 9.00 -19.47
N ILE A 141 12.00 10.17 -20.08
CA ILE A 141 10.73 10.58 -20.70
C ILE A 141 10.71 10.06 -22.15
N ILE A 142 9.63 9.38 -22.53
CA ILE A 142 9.42 8.96 -23.93
C ILE A 142 8.73 10.12 -24.65
N LYS A 143 9.48 10.87 -25.48
CA LYS A 143 8.87 11.81 -26.44
C LYS A 143 8.32 11.01 -27.61
N ARG A 144 7.01 11.10 -27.88
CA ARG A 144 6.46 10.69 -29.18
C ARG A 144 6.82 11.81 -30.16
N GLN A 145 7.72 11.55 -31.12
CA GLN A 145 7.85 12.42 -32.28
C GLN A 145 6.51 12.41 -33.02
N TRP A 146 5.97 13.60 -33.30
CA TRP A 146 4.91 13.73 -34.29
C TRP A 146 5.51 13.32 -35.63
N MET A 147 4.97 12.28 -36.26
CA MET A 147 5.28 11.99 -37.66
C MET A 147 4.53 13.04 -38.48
N ASN A 148 5.29 13.95 -39.09
CA ASN A 148 4.81 14.79 -40.18
C ASN A 148 4.71 13.97 -41.46
#